data_AF-A0A970DJ15-F1
#
_entry.id   AF-A0A970DJ15-F1
#
_cell.length_a   1.000
_cell.length_b   1.000
_cell.length_c   1.000
_cell.angle_alpha   90.00
_cell.angle_beta   90.00
_cell.angle_gamma   90.00
#
_symmetry.space_group_name_H-M   'P 1'
#
loop_
_entity.id
_entity.type
_entity.pdbx_description
1 polymer ?
#
loop_
_entity_poly.entity_id
_entity_poly.type
_entity_poly.pdbx_seq_one_letter_code
_entity_poly.pdbx_strand_id
1 'polypeptide(L)'
;MKRWAVFAALALAGCALYGVISDPSAFFAGIVDTLVVWLYKVYPAIFTFFMLASLLINTRVIDRIIYYLNPVLKNLRFPNEESLHIFILSIFTGNPASAVIIGEAVNKNKISINDGNELLKYASFLNPLFIISFWMPHNIKYALILVFVHIAGNFLIAIFENRGNPKTKALKKPITFSLNELFNSLNKIIGILLMIASVMTAANIIYYSLNNILSLLNQSS
;
A
#
# COMPACT_ATOMS: atom_id res chain seq x y z
N MET A 1 -25.83 -16.69 0.15
CA MET A 1 -25.27 -15.59 0.97
C MET A 1 -25.89 -15.65 2.36
N LYS A 2 -25.10 -15.48 3.44
CA LYS A 2 -25.64 -15.52 4.81
C LYS A 2 -26.64 -14.37 5.00
N ARG A 3 -27.82 -14.63 5.55
CA ARG A 3 -28.93 -13.65 5.68
C ARG A 3 -28.50 -12.32 6.30
N TRP A 4 -27.60 -12.34 7.28
CA TRP A 4 -27.06 -11.13 7.91
C TRP A 4 -26.28 -10.21 6.97
N ALA A 5 -25.63 -10.75 5.93
CA ALA A 5 -24.87 -9.94 4.97
C ALA A 5 -25.80 -9.10 4.09
N VAL A 6 -26.98 -9.62 3.77
CA VAL A 6 -28.01 -8.88 3.03
C VAL A 6 -28.56 -7.73 3.89
N PHE A 7 -28.85 -7.98 5.17
CA PHE A 7 -29.28 -6.93 6.10
C PHE A 7 -28.22 -5.84 6.26
N ALA A 8 -26.94 -6.21 6.43
CA ALA A 8 -25.85 -5.24 6.53
C ALA A 8 -25.70 -4.38 5.26
N ALA A 9 -25.81 -5.00 4.08
CA ALA A 9 -25.75 -4.29 2.80
C ALA A 9 -26.92 -3.31 2.62
N LEU A 10 -28.14 -3.72 2.96
CA LEU A 10 -29.32 -2.87 2.91
C LEU A 10 -29.23 -1.70 3.91
N ALA A 11 -28.72 -1.95 5.11
CA ALA A 11 -28.52 -0.90 6.12
C ALA A 11 -27.49 0.14 5.66
N LEU A 12 -26.36 -0.30 5.08
CA LEU A 12 -25.35 0.58 4.50
C LEU A 12 -25.93 1.40 3.34
N ALA A 13 -26.67 0.77 2.43
CA ALA A 13 -27.32 1.44 1.31
C ALA A 13 -28.36 2.47 1.79
N GLY A 14 -29.19 2.11 2.78
CA GLY A 14 -30.16 3.01 3.39
C GLY A 14 -29.50 4.21 4.09
N CYS A 15 -28.40 3.97 4.81
CA CYS A 15 -27.60 5.03 5.43
C CYS A 15 -27.05 6.01 4.38
N ALA A 16 -26.44 5.49 3.31
CA ALA A 16 -25.93 6.31 2.21
C ALA A 16 -27.06 7.14 1.55
N LEU A 17 -28.20 6.51 1.24
CA LEU A 17 -29.37 7.17 0.66
C LEU A 17 -29.91 8.29 1.56
N TYR A 18 -29.99 8.04 2.87
CA TYR A 18 -30.43 9.06 3.82
C TYR A 18 -29.50 10.28 3.82
N GLY A 19 -28.18 10.07 3.78
CA GLY A 19 -27.20 11.16 3.67
C GLY A 19 -27.46 12.04 2.45
N VAL A 20 -27.71 11.43 1.28
CA VAL A 20 -28.03 12.15 0.04
C VAL A 20 -29.29 13.00 0.18
N ILE A 21 -30.35 12.46 0.81
CA ILE A 21 -31.65 13.13 0.89
C ILE A 21 -31.65 14.24 1.96
N SER A 22 -30.90 14.07 3.04
CA SER A 22 -30.90 14.98 4.20
C SER A 22 -30.43 16.40 3.86
N ASP A 23 -29.30 16.52 3.17
CA ASP A 23 -28.82 17.77 2.57
C ASP A 23 -27.93 17.39 1.37
N PRO A 24 -28.49 17.35 0.16
CA PRO A 24 -27.75 16.99 -1.04
C PRO A 24 -26.55 17.91 -1.28
N SER A 25 -26.68 19.20 -0.95
CA SER A 25 -25.66 20.20 -1.25
C SER A 25 -24.41 19.98 -0.39
N ALA A 26 -24.58 19.81 0.93
CA ALA A 26 -23.48 19.49 1.84
C ALA A 26 -22.93 18.07 1.61
N PHE A 27 -23.77 17.11 1.22
CA PHE A 27 -23.33 15.76 0.86
C PHE A 27 -22.34 15.78 -0.32
N PHE A 28 -22.71 16.44 -1.43
CA PHE A 28 -21.82 16.53 -2.59
C PHE A 28 -20.59 17.42 -2.33
N ALA A 29 -20.72 18.47 -1.51
CA ALA A 29 -19.58 19.28 -1.08
C ALA A 29 -18.53 18.43 -0.34
N GLY A 30 -18.95 17.56 0.59
CA GLY A 30 -18.05 16.66 1.32
C GLY A 30 -17.31 15.68 0.40
N ILE A 31 -17.97 15.18 -0.65
CA ILE A 31 -17.33 14.34 -1.68
C ILE A 31 -16.28 15.15 -2.45
N VAL A 32 -16.62 16.37 -2.88
CA VAL A 32 -15.68 17.26 -3.59
C VAL A 32 -14.47 17.58 -2.72
N ASP A 33 -14.67 17.94 -1.45
CA ASP A 33 -13.58 18.21 -0.50
C ASP A 33 -12.67 16.99 -0.31
N THR A 34 -13.27 15.79 -0.23
CA THR A 34 -12.53 14.52 -0.17
C THR A 34 -11.67 14.31 -1.41
N LEU A 35 -12.22 14.60 -2.61
CA LEU A 35 -11.50 14.51 -3.87
C LEU A 35 -10.41 15.58 -4.01
N VAL A 36 -10.62 16.78 -3.48
CA VAL A 36 -9.60 17.84 -3.39
C VAL A 36 -8.44 17.37 -2.52
N VAL A 37 -8.71 16.82 -1.34
CA VAL A 37 -7.67 16.23 -0.49
C VAL A 37 -6.93 15.11 -1.23
N TRP A 38 -7.66 14.20 -1.90
CA TRP A 38 -7.05 13.15 -2.70
C TRP A 38 -6.14 13.72 -3.79
N LEU A 39 -6.61 14.70 -4.57
CA LEU A 39 -5.86 15.27 -5.70
C LEU A 39 -4.62 16.05 -5.26
N TYR A 40 -4.71 16.84 -4.19
CA TYR A 40 -3.62 17.72 -3.77
C TYR A 40 -2.63 17.07 -2.79
N LYS A 41 -3.03 16.00 -2.09
CA LYS A 41 -2.20 15.35 -1.08
C LYS A 41 -1.84 13.90 -1.42
N VAL A 42 -2.80 13.12 -1.90
CA VAL A 42 -2.63 11.67 -2.09
C VAL A 42 -2.07 11.35 -3.47
N TYR A 43 -2.66 11.90 -4.53
CA TYR A 43 -2.27 11.62 -5.92
C TYR A 43 -0.78 11.93 -6.18
N PRO A 44 -0.26 13.13 -5.87
CA PRO A 44 1.12 13.48 -6.23
C PRO A 44 2.13 12.59 -5.49
N ALA A 45 1.87 12.33 -4.21
CA ALA A 45 2.71 11.45 -3.40
C ALA A 45 2.75 10.03 -3.99
N ILE A 46 1.60 9.39 -4.17
CA ILE A 46 1.54 8.00 -4.64
C ILE A 46 2.08 7.88 -6.07
N PHE A 47 1.73 8.81 -6.97
CA PHE A 47 2.19 8.79 -8.35
C PHE A 47 3.71 8.89 -8.45
N THR A 48 4.32 9.89 -7.80
CA THR A 48 5.77 10.07 -7.83
C THR A 48 6.51 8.84 -7.30
N PHE A 49 6.07 8.28 -6.16
CA PHE A 49 6.76 7.13 -5.57
C PHE A 49 6.62 5.86 -6.38
N PHE A 50 5.44 5.61 -6.94
CA PHE A 50 5.25 4.46 -7.79
C PHE A 50 6.02 4.58 -9.10
N MET A 51 6.14 5.77 -9.68
CA MET A 51 6.97 5.99 -10.87
C MET A 51 8.44 5.64 -10.58
N LEU A 52 8.98 6.13 -9.47
CA LEU A 52 10.34 5.78 -9.03
C LEU A 52 10.48 4.27 -8.79
N ALA A 53 9.52 3.65 -8.12
CA ALA A 53 9.55 2.22 -7.89
C ALA A 53 9.44 1.39 -9.18
N SER A 54 8.61 1.82 -10.13
CA SER A 54 8.47 1.18 -11.44
C SER A 54 9.79 1.23 -12.20
N LEU A 55 10.51 2.35 -12.14
CA LEU A 55 11.85 2.47 -12.70
C LEU A 55 12.83 1.52 -12.01
N LEU A 56 12.84 1.43 -10.68
CA LEU A 56 13.72 0.53 -9.93
C LEU A 56 13.47 -0.96 -10.26
N ILE A 57 12.19 -1.34 -10.43
CA ILE A 57 11.78 -2.71 -10.81
C ILE A 57 12.20 -3.00 -12.24
N ASN A 58 11.85 -2.12 -13.18
CA ASN A 58 12.11 -2.31 -14.59
C ASN A 58 13.61 -2.31 -14.92
N THR A 59 14.38 -1.48 -14.19
CA THR A 59 15.83 -1.40 -14.37
C THR A 59 16.60 -2.60 -13.80
N ARG A 60 15.96 -3.43 -12.94
CA ARG A 60 16.62 -4.48 -12.14
C ARG A 60 17.80 -3.97 -11.31
N VAL A 61 17.81 -2.68 -10.98
CA VAL A 61 18.85 -2.08 -10.12
C VAL A 61 18.79 -2.68 -8.72
N ILE A 62 17.60 -3.04 -8.24
CA ILE A 62 17.40 -3.74 -6.97
C ILE A 62 18.12 -5.09 -6.94
N ASP A 63 18.10 -5.88 -8.03
CA ASP A 63 18.83 -7.17 -8.09
C ASP A 63 20.34 -6.96 -7.88
N ARG A 64 20.88 -5.87 -8.44
CA ARG A 64 22.30 -5.53 -8.28
C ARG A 64 22.62 -5.11 -6.84
N ILE A 65 21.76 -4.31 -6.22
CA ILE A 65 21.90 -3.92 -4.80
C ILE A 65 21.88 -5.16 -3.91
N ILE A 66 20.93 -6.07 -4.13
CA ILE A 66 20.81 -7.31 -3.35
C ILE A 66 22.04 -8.20 -3.55
N TYR A 67 22.56 -8.31 -4.77
CA TYR A 67 23.78 -9.07 -5.04
C TYR A 67 24.99 -8.54 -4.26
N TYR A 68 25.20 -7.22 -4.22
CA TYR A 68 26.29 -6.62 -3.46
C TYR A 68 26.09 -6.74 -1.94
N LEU A 69 24.85 -6.63 -1.46
CA LEU A 69 24.49 -6.77 -0.05
C LEU A 69 24.27 -8.22 0.39
N ASN A 70 24.44 -9.19 -0.51
CA ASN A 70 24.23 -10.61 -0.25
C ASN A 70 24.97 -11.15 1.00
N PRO A 71 26.20 -10.72 1.35
CA PRO A 71 26.86 -11.17 2.58
C PRO A 71 26.04 -10.91 3.86
N VAL A 72 25.27 -9.83 3.89
CA VAL A 72 24.39 -9.46 5.00
C VAL A 72 23.00 -10.08 4.81
N LEU A 73 22.41 -9.90 3.62
CA LEU A 73 21.03 -10.28 3.32
C LEU A 73 20.79 -11.80 3.31
N LYS A 74 21.80 -12.61 2.98
CA LYS A 74 21.68 -14.08 3.01
C LYS A 74 21.29 -14.64 4.38
N ASN A 75 21.53 -13.87 5.45
CA ASN A 75 21.17 -14.26 6.81
C ASN A 75 19.69 -14.03 7.14
N LEU A 76 18.94 -13.32 6.28
CA LEU A 76 17.49 -13.19 6.39
C LEU A 76 16.74 -14.45 5.98
N ARG A 77 17.40 -15.43 5.34
CA ARG A 77 16.91 -16.80 5.10
C ARG A 77 15.53 -16.87 4.42
N PHE A 78 15.22 -15.97 3.51
CA PHE A 78 14.05 -16.07 2.65
C PHE A 78 13.99 -17.41 1.90
N PRO A 79 12.78 -17.99 1.73
CA PRO A 79 12.60 -19.32 1.12
C PRO A 79 13.07 -19.38 -0.33
N ASN A 80 13.01 -18.26 -1.05
CA ASN A 80 13.50 -18.13 -2.42
C ASN A 80 14.05 -16.72 -2.67
N GLU A 81 14.82 -16.56 -3.75
CA GLU A 81 15.44 -15.29 -4.15
C GLU A 81 14.38 -14.22 -4.46
N GLU A 82 13.28 -14.58 -5.12
CA GLU A 82 12.22 -13.63 -5.48
C GLU A 82 11.55 -13.05 -4.22
N SER A 83 11.41 -13.81 -3.14
CA SER A 83 10.87 -13.32 -1.86
C SER A 83 11.79 -12.30 -1.20
N LEU A 84 13.12 -12.54 -1.22
CA LEU A 84 14.10 -11.56 -0.78
C LEU A 84 14.03 -10.29 -1.65
N HIS A 85 13.90 -10.46 -2.97
CA HIS A 85 13.80 -9.34 -3.91
C HIS A 85 12.57 -8.49 -3.65
N ILE A 86 11.40 -9.12 -3.51
CA ILE A 86 10.14 -8.45 -3.19
C ILE A 86 10.22 -7.74 -1.83
N PHE A 87 10.84 -8.35 -0.82
CA PHE A 87 11.00 -7.70 0.49
C PHE A 87 11.84 -6.42 0.41
N ILE A 88 13.01 -6.48 -0.24
CA ILE A 88 13.89 -5.31 -0.38
C ILE A 88 13.23 -4.23 -1.25
N LEU A 89 12.59 -4.64 -2.34
CA LEU A 89 11.80 -3.76 -3.19
C LEU A 89 10.68 -3.07 -2.41
N SER A 90 10.05 -3.78 -1.46
CA SER A 90 8.95 -3.26 -0.65
C SER A 90 9.36 -2.09 0.25
N ILE A 91 10.64 -2.00 0.63
CA ILE A 91 11.18 -0.84 1.37
C ILE A 91 11.03 0.44 0.53
N PHE A 92 11.25 0.34 -0.79
CA PHE A 92 11.20 1.49 -1.70
C PHE A 92 9.78 1.76 -2.22
N THR A 93 8.97 0.72 -2.44
CA THR A 93 7.60 0.88 -2.96
C THR A 93 6.62 1.30 -1.86
N GLY A 94 6.72 0.68 -0.68
CA GLY A 94 5.73 0.78 0.38
C GLY A 94 4.36 0.20 0.03
N ASN A 95 3.43 0.23 0.98
CA ASN A 95 2.03 -0.14 0.76
C ASN A 95 1.23 1.02 0.12
N PRO A 96 0.22 0.73 -0.73
CA PRO A 96 -0.29 -0.59 -1.11
C PRO A 96 0.49 -1.29 -2.24
N ALA A 97 1.51 -0.64 -2.81
CA ALA A 97 2.23 -1.15 -3.97
C ALA A 97 2.95 -2.49 -3.70
N SER A 98 3.58 -2.67 -2.53
CA SER A 98 4.20 -3.95 -2.14
C SER A 98 3.20 -5.12 -2.14
N ALA A 99 1.99 -4.92 -1.61
CA ALA A 99 0.94 -5.95 -1.62
C ALA A 99 0.52 -6.33 -3.05
N VAL A 100 0.42 -5.35 -3.96
CA VAL A 100 0.15 -5.61 -5.38
C VAL A 100 1.30 -6.41 -6.03
N ILE A 101 2.54 -6.06 -5.73
CA ILE A 101 3.73 -6.76 -6.25
C ILE A 101 3.77 -8.22 -5.76
N ILE A 102 3.47 -8.45 -4.47
CA ILE A 102 3.38 -9.79 -3.89
C ILE A 102 2.27 -10.59 -4.59
N GLY A 103 1.08 -10.02 -4.73
CA GLY A 103 -0.05 -10.65 -5.41
C GLY A 103 0.26 -10.98 -6.87
N GLU A 104 0.96 -10.11 -7.59
CA GLU A 104 1.42 -10.39 -8.95
C GLU A 104 2.45 -11.51 -9.01
N ALA A 105 3.37 -11.58 -8.05
CA ALA A 105 4.36 -12.63 -7.99
C ALA A 105 3.70 -14.00 -7.74
N VAL A 106 2.69 -14.05 -6.87
CA VAL A 106 1.84 -15.25 -6.67
C VAL A 106 1.10 -15.61 -7.96
N ASN A 107 0.41 -14.66 -8.59
CA ASN A 107 -0.36 -14.90 -9.81
C ASN A 107 0.50 -15.35 -10.99
N LYS A 108 1.77 -14.92 -11.04
CA LYS A 108 2.76 -15.33 -12.05
C LYS A 108 3.54 -16.60 -11.65
N ASN A 109 3.15 -17.29 -10.58
CA ASN A 109 3.84 -18.46 -10.03
C ASN A 109 5.34 -18.24 -9.74
N LYS A 110 5.74 -17.00 -9.44
CA LYS A 110 7.12 -16.68 -9.04
C LYS A 110 7.40 -17.05 -7.59
N ILE A 111 6.36 -17.00 -6.76
CA ILE A 111 6.36 -17.41 -5.35
C ILE A 111 5.09 -18.21 -5.08
N SER A 112 5.11 -19.06 -4.05
CA SER A 112 3.90 -19.79 -3.64
C SER A 112 2.89 -18.86 -2.96
N ILE A 113 1.62 -19.26 -2.90
CA ILE A 113 0.59 -18.55 -2.12
C ILE A 113 1.02 -18.44 -0.64
N ASN A 114 1.66 -19.48 -0.11
CA ASN A 114 2.16 -19.50 1.26
C ASN A 114 3.27 -18.45 1.46
N ASP A 115 4.27 -18.40 0.57
CA ASP A 115 5.34 -17.40 0.63
C ASP A 115 4.79 -15.98 0.48
N GLY A 116 3.76 -15.79 -0.36
CA GLY A 116 3.08 -14.51 -0.52
C GLY A 116 2.40 -14.06 0.77
N ASN A 117 1.68 -14.96 1.44
CA ASN A 117 1.04 -14.67 2.73
C ASN A 117 2.07 -14.36 3.83
N GLU A 118 3.19 -15.09 3.86
CA GLU A 118 4.29 -14.81 4.78
C GLU A 118 4.91 -13.43 4.50
N LEU A 119 5.21 -13.13 3.23
CA LEU A 119 5.74 -11.83 2.81
C LEU A 119 4.84 -10.68 3.26
N LEU A 120 3.52 -10.80 3.19
CA LEU A 120 2.60 -9.75 3.63
C LEU A 120 2.77 -9.36 5.10
N LYS A 121 3.26 -10.26 5.97
CA LYS A 121 3.48 -9.97 7.39
C LYS A 121 4.61 -8.96 7.62
N TYR A 122 5.65 -8.99 6.79
CA TYR A 122 6.89 -8.25 7.04
C TYR A 122 7.40 -7.44 5.83
N ALA A 123 6.74 -7.48 4.67
CA ALA A 123 6.97 -6.59 3.54
C ALA A 123 6.02 -5.38 3.53
N SER A 124 5.39 -5.13 4.69
CA SER A 124 4.43 -4.05 4.90
C SER A 124 5.15 -2.78 5.34
N PHE A 125 5.85 -2.14 4.40
CA PHE A 125 6.56 -0.89 4.68
C PHE A 125 5.68 0.33 4.41
N LEU A 126 5.79 1.35 5.26
CA LEU A 126 5.53 2.71 4.83
C LEU A 126 6.73 3.19 4.02
N ASN A 127 6.48 3.84 2.89
CA ASN A 127 7.56 4.36 2.07
C ASN A 127 8.39 5.38 2.89
N PRO A 128 9.71 5.23 3.02
CA PRO A 128 10.54 6.15 3.79
C PRO A 128 10.39 7.60 3.36
N LEU A 129 10.24 7.84 2.06
CA LEU A 129 10.03 9.18 1.52
C LEU A 129 8.63 9.71 1.85
N PHE A 130 7.61 8.86 1.94
CA PHE A 130 6.29 9.29 2.42
C PHE A 130 6.36 9.77 3.88
N ILE A 131 7.02 8.99 4.74
CA ILE A 131 7.24 9.39 6.15
C ILE A 131 7.99 10.72 6.20
N ILE A 132 9.09 10.85 5.44
CA ILE A 132 9.89 12.08 5.39
C ILE A 132 9.02 13.24 4.91
N SER A 133 8.36 13.16 3.75
CA SER A 133 7.57 14.25 3.19
C SER A 133 6.42 14.69 4.11
N PHE A 134 5.76 13.74 4.80
CA PHE A 134 4.66 14.06 5.72
C PHE A 134 5.17 14.76 6.99
N TRP A 135 6.29 14.30 7.55
CA TRP A 135 6.81 14.80 8.83
C TRP A 135 7.84 15.92 8.70
N MET A 136 8.41 16.15 7.51
CA MET A 136 9.43 17.17 7.26
C MET A 136 8.97 18.60 7.61
N PRO A 137 7.71 19.01 7.34
CA PRO A 137 7.21 20.33 7.78
C PRO A 137 7.11 20.47 9.32
N HIS A 138 7.07 19.36 10.05
CA HIS A 138 6.93 19.35 11.51
C HIS A 138 8.29 19.19 12.20
N ASN A 139 9.00 18.09 11.93
CA ASN A 139 10.34 17.82 12.46
C ASN A 139 10.99 16.60 11.76
N ILE A 140 12.14 16.82 11.11
CA ILE A 140 12.88 15.74 10.42
C ILE A 140 13.37 14.63 11.36
N LYS A 141 13.64 14.93 12.64
CA LYS A 141 14.10 13.91 13.61
C LYS A 141 13.04 12.84 13.83
N TYR A 142 11.77 13.24 13.97
CA TYR A 142 10.67 12.27 14.12
C TYR A 142 10.45 11.46 12.86
N ALA A 143 10.59 12.07 11.68
CA ALA A 143 10.53 11.34 10.42
C ALA A 143 11.58 10.22 10.36
N LEU A 144 12.83 10.54 10.70
CA LEU A 144 13.93 9.57 10.68
C LEU A 144 13.73 8.44 11.71
N ILE A 145 13.25 8.76 12.92
CA ILE A 145 12.91 7.75 13.93
C ILE A 145 11.82 6.81 13.40
N LEU A 146 10.76 7.35 12.81
CA LEU A 146 9.66 6.56 12.25
C LEU A 146 10.13 5.65 11.11
N VAL A 147 10.96 6.17 10.20
CA VAL A 147 11.59 5.37 9.13
C VAL A 147 12.40 4.23 9.74
N PHE A 148 13.26 4.53 10.72
CA PHE A 148 14.11 3.54 11.36
C PHE A 148 13.28 2.44 12.04
N VAL A 149 12.28 2.80 12.84
CA VAL A 149 11.42 1.85 13.55
C VAL A 149 10.65 0.98 12.57
N HIS A 150 10.11 1.54 11.48
CA HIS A 150 9.39 0.77 10.46
C HIS A 150 10.28 -0.21 9.71
N ILE A 151 11.49 0.21 9.33
CA ILE A 151 12.43 -0.67 8.64
C ILE A 151 12.92 -1.76 9.60
N ALA A 152 13.37 -1.38 10.80
CA ALA A 152 13.88 -2.31 11.80
C ALA A 152 12.82 -3.34 12.21
N GLY A 153 11.58 -2.91 12.46
CA GLY A 153 10.48 -3.79 12.84
C GLY A 153 10.21 -4.87 11.78
N ASN A 154 10.09 -4.48 10.51
CA ASN A 154 9.88 -5.43 9.42
C ASN A 154 11.08 -6.38 9.23
N PHE A 155 12.31 -5.90 9.41
CA PHE A 155 13.49 -6.77 9.40
C PHE A 155 13.50 -7.78 10.54
N LEU A 156 13.10 -7.39 11.76
CA LEU A 156 13.01 -8.29 12.90
C LEU A 156 11.97 -9.40 12.67
N ILE A 157 10.80 -9.04 12.15
CA ILE A 157 9.76 -10.03 11.80
C ILE A 157 10.29 -10.97 10.72
N ALA A 158 10.92 -10.44 9.66
CA ALA A 158 11.50 -11.27 8.60
C ALA A 158 12.56 -12.25 9.13
N ILE A 159 13.44 -11.83 10.04
CA ILE A 159 14.43 -12.72 10.68
C ILE A 159 13.73 -13.80 11.50
N PHE A 160 12.72 -13.43 12.28
CA PHE A 160 12.03 -14.37 13.16
C PHE A 160 11.27 -15.44 12.38
N GLU A 161 10.49 -15.04 11.37
CA GLU A 161 9.69 -15.95 10.54
C GLU A 161 10.59 -16.87 9.69
N ASN A 162 11.66 -16.33 9.09
CA ASN A 162 12.51 -17.07 8.15
C ASN A 162 13.65 -17.87 8.81
N ARG A 163 13.79 -17.85 10.15
CA ARG A 163 14.94 -18.46 10.85
C ARG A 163 15.19 -19.93 10.52
N GLY A 164 14.14 -20.69 10.22
CA GLY A 164 14.21 -22.13 9.94
C GLY A 164 14.72 -22.49 8.55
N ASN A 165 14.78 -21.51 7.64
CA ASN A 165 15.12 -21.73 6.24
C ASN A 165 16.65 -21.72 6.01
N PRO A 166 17.13 -22.32 4.89
CA PRO A 166 18.52 -22.18 4.48
C PRO A 166 18.87 -20.72 4.13
N LYS A 167 20.17 -20.40 4.11
CA LYS A 167 20.64 -19.07 3.67
C LYS A 167 20.23 -18.82 2.22
N THR A 168 19.59 -17.69 1.97
CA THR A 168 19.17 -17.28 0.62
C THR A 168 20.39 -16.95 -0.22
N LYS A 169 20.37 -17.38 -1.49
CA LYS A 169 21.41 -17.04 -2.47
C LYS A 169 20.85 -15.97 -3.41
N ALA A 170 21.49 -14.81 -3.48
CA ALA A 170 21.20 -13.81 -4.50
C ALA A 170 22.00 -14.09 -5.77
N LEU A 171 21.34 -14.10 -6.92
CA LEU A 171 21.97 -14.24 -8.22
C LEU A 171 22.27 -12.85 -8.82
N LYS A 172 23.38 -12.75 -9.54
CA LYS A 172 23.71 -11.54 -10.29
C LYS A 172 22.86 -11.51 -11.56
N LYS A 173 21.85 -10.64 -11.61
CA LYS A 173 21.05 -10.39 -12.82
C LYS A 173 21.57 -9.15 -13.58
N PRO A 174 21.52 -9.13 -14.93
CA PRO A 174 21.89 -7.96 -15.70
C PRO A 174 20.88 -6.81 -15.48
N ILE A 175 21.35 -5.57 -15.61
CA ILE A 175 20.48 -4.40 -15.70
C ILE A 175 19.73 -4.51 -17.04
N THR A 176 18.42 -4.38 -16.99
CA THR A 176 17.54 -4.37 -18.16
C THR A 176 16.73 -3.09 -18.16
N PHE A 177 16.11 -2.70 -19.26
CA PHE A 177 15.09 -1.65 -19.24
C PHE A 177 14.09 -1.95 -20.35
N SER A 178 12.81 -1.74 -20.07
CA SER A 178 11.72 -1.99 -21.01
C SER A 178 10.65 -0.92 -20.86
N LEU A 179 10.50 -0.09 -21.90
CA LEU A 179 9.46 0.93 -21.96
C LEU A 179 8.05 0.31 -21.84
N ASN A 180 7.84 -0.85 -22.45
CA ASN A 180 6.54 -1.53 -22.39
C ASN A 180 6.17 -1.92 -20.95
N GLU A 181 7.12 -2.43 -20.19
CA GLU A 181 6.90 -2.75 -18.77
C GLU A 181 6.69 -1.49 -17.90
N LEU A 182 7.38 -0.39 -18.22
CA LEU A 182 7.16 0.90 -17.57
C LEU A 182 5.72 1.40 -17.83
N PHE A 183 5.27 1.39 -19.08
CA PHE A 183 3.89 1.77 -19.44
C PHE A 183 2.84 0.83 -18.82
N ASN A 184 3.12 -0.48 -18.76
CA ASN A 184 2.24 -1.43 -18.08
C ASN A 184 2.13 -1.12 -16.57
N SER A 185 3.22 -0.71 -15.95
CA SER A 185 3.21 -0.28 -14.54
C SER A 185 2.42 1.02 -14.37
N LEU A 186 2.58 1.98 -15.28
CA LEU A 186 1.79 3.23 -15.30
C LEU A 186 0.28 2.98 -15.42
N ASN A 187 -0.14 2.05 -16.28
CA ASN A 187 -1.56 1.70 -16.42
C ASN A 187 -2.12 1.08 -15.13
N LYS A 188 -1.33 0.31 -14.39
CA LYS A 188 -1.75 -0.27 -13.11
C LYS A 188 -1.94 0.79 -12.03
N ILE A 189 -1.04 1.77 -11.92
CA ILE A 189 -1.19 2.81 -10.90
C ILE A 189 -2.42 3.67 -11.11
N ILE A 190 -2.83 3.94 -12.35
CA ILE A 190 -4.08 4.66 -12.61
C ILE A 190 -5.25 3.97 -11.91
N GLY A 191 -5.34 2.63 -12.01
CA GLY A 191 -6.35 1.84 -11.30
C GLY A 191 -6.25 1.94 -9.78
N ILE A 192 -5.04 1.85 -9.23
CA ILE A 192 -4.81 1.97 -7.77
C ILE A 192 -5.21 3.36 -7.25
N LEU A 193 -4.83 4.42 -7.96
CA LEU A 193 -5.14 5.80 -7.58
C LEU A 193 -6.65 6.05 -7.56
N LEU A 194 -7.36 5.58 -8.59
CA LEU A 194 -8.82 5.66 -8.64
C LEU A 194 -9.49 4.83 -7.55
N MET A 195 -8.98 3.62 -7.27
CA MET A 195 -9.48 2.79 -6.18
C MET A 195 -9.34 3.50 -4.82
N ILE A 196 -8.20 4.16 -4.57
CA ILE A 196 -8.00 4.94 -3.34
C ILE A 196 -9.00 6.10 -3.28
N ALA A 197 -9.21 6.83 -4.38
CA ALA A 197 -10.23 7.88 -4.44
C ALA A 197 -11.62 7.33 -4.09
N SER A 198 -12.00 6.18 -4.68
CA SER A 198 -13.29 5.52 -4.42
C SER A 198 -13.45 5.10 -2.96
N VAL A 199 -12.42 4.56 -2.33
CA VAL A 199 -12.47 4.17 -0.91
C VAL A 199 -12.59 5.40 -0.02
N MET A 200 -11.85 6.48 -0.31
CA MET A 200 -11.94 7.74 0.44
C MET A 200 -13.34 8.36 0.35
N THR A 201 -13.91 8.44 -0.85
CA THR A 201 -15.26 8.99 -1.04
C THR A 201 -16.32 8.10 -0.41
N ALA A 202 -16.21 6.77 -0.52
CA ALA A 202 -17.14 5.84 0.15
C ALA A 202 -17.08 5.99 1.69
N ALA A 203 -15.90 6.13 2.26
CA ALA A 203 -15.74 6.37 3.70
C ALA A 203 -16.36 7.71 4.13
N ASN A 204 -16.19 8.78 3.33
CA ASN A 204 -16.80 10.07 3.59
C ASN A 204 -18.33 10.01 3.52
N ILE A 205 -18.89 9.32 2.51
CA ILE A 205 -20.33 9.11 2.36
C ILE A 205 -20.90 8.46 3.63
N ILE A 206 -20.28 7.37 4.09
CA ILE A 206 -20.72 6.67 5.30
C ILE A 206 -20.60 7.58 6.54
N TYR A 207 -19.48 8.27 6.70
CA TYR A 207 -19.24 9.19 7.81
C TYR A 207 -20.28 10.32 7.87
N TYR A 208 -20.54 10.98 6.74
CA TYR A 208 -21.51 12.06 6.64
C TYR A 208 -22.92 11.57 6.95
N SER A 209 -23.33 10.46 6.32
CA SER A 209 -24.64 9.86 6.55
C SER A 209 -24.87 9.48 8.02
N LEU A 210 -23.89 8.85 8.66
CA LEU A 210 -23.99 8.47 10.08
C LEU A 210 -24.09 9.70 10.98
N ASN A 211 -23.31 10.74 10.73
CA ASN A 211 -23.37 11.98 11.50
C ASN A 211 -24.73 12.67 11.41
N ASN A 212 -25.36 12.68 10.22
CA ASN A 212 -26.70 13.25 10.06
C ASN A 212 -27.78 12.40 10.73
N ILE A 213 -27.62 11.08 10.82
CA ILE A 213 -28.54 10.23 11.59
C ILE A 213 -28.37 10.48 13.08
N LEU A 214 -27.13 10.55 13.57
CA LEU A 214 -26.83 10.78 14.98
C LEU A 214 -27.30 12.16 15.45
N SER A 215 -27.17 13.20 14.62
CA SER A 215 -27.65 14.54 14.95
C SER A 215 -29.17 14.60 15.10
N LEU A 216 -29.94 13.87 14.27
CA LEU A 216 -31.39 13.73 14.44
C LEU A 216 -31.75 13.02 15.76
N LEU A 217 -31.04 11.94 16.10
CA LEU A 217 -31.31 11.19 17.33
C LEU A 217 -31.06 12.05 18.57
N ASN A 218 -30.02 12.89 18.55
CA ASN A 218 -29.71 13.79 19.67
C ASN A 218 -30.64 15.02 19.77
N GLN A 219 -31.35 15.38 18.70
CA GLN A 219 -32.35 16.47 18.73
C GLN A 219 -33.73 16.00 19.21
N SER A 220 -33.97 14.68 19.26
CA SER A 220 -35.24 14.08 19.66
C SER A 220 -35.26 13.58 21.12
N SER A 221 -34.18 13.81 21.87
CA SER A 221 -34.02 13.54 23.30
C SER A 221 -33.98 14.84 24.10
#